data_AF-A0A3M9M5E6-F1
#
_entry.id   AF-A0A3M9M5E6-F1
#
_cell.length_a   1.000
_cell.length_b   1.000
_cell.length_c   1.000
_cell.angle_alpha   90.00
_cell.angle_beta   90.00
_cell.angle_gamma   90.00
#
_symmetry.space_group_name_H-M   'P 1'
#
loop_
_entity.id
_entity.type
_entity.pdbx_description
1 polymer ?
#
loop_
_entity_poly.entity_id
_entity_poly.type
_entity_poly.pdbx_seq_one_letter_code
_entity_poly.pdbx_strand_id
1 'polypeptide(L)'
;MMRFIDHDDGVLRFTWRHAAELLDAVCGIFKIVEHPDADGAGVTRIVPDHRRTNHSSPLGFTHHELNLHTDGSATSNPAEYLLVAVEQAASYGGDAIVADCTKAYAKLSARAKNQLEESFSFAGTMWPVYMNNADQPIFRYRSDGQLLPQTNASAKALDEFRTILLSNSCQISLPSNHGYLVKNHTWTHGRTTFQGDRIALRILLDRR
;
A
#
# COMPACT_ATOMS: atom_id res chain seq x y z
N MET A 1 -11.14 8.62 20.56
CA MET A 1 -10.06 7.66 20.84
C MET A 1 -10.05 6.56 19.78
N MET A 2 -8.87 6.20 19.27
CA MET A 2 -8.66 5.07 18.36
C MET A 2 -9.01 3.74 19.07
N ARG A 3 -9.76 2.86 18.39
CA ARG A 3 -10.17 1.55 18.93
C ARG A 3 -9.96 0.46 17.90
N PHE A 4 -9.25 -0.61 18.27
CA PHE A 4 -9.11 -1.77 17.41
C PHE A 4 -10.43 -2.52 17.29
N ILE A 5 -10.76 -2.92 16.07
CA ILE A 5 -11.91 -3.76 15.77
C ILE A 5 -11.47 -5.21 15.83
N ASP A 6 -10.44 -5.53 15.06
CA ASP A 6 -9.80 -6.83 15.01
C ASP A 6 -8.43 -6.74 14.32
N HIS A 7 -7.73 -7.87 14.36
CA HIS A 7 -6.64 -8.19 13.46
C HIS A 7 -7.09 -9.37 12.59
N ASP A 8 -6.85 -9.31 11.30
CA ASP A 8 -7.00 -10.48 10.44
C ASP A 8 -5.77 -10.58 9.55
N ASP A 9 -5.14 -11.75 9.60
CA ASP A 9 -4.03 -12.14 8.74
C ASP A 9 -2.79 -11.21 8.68
N GLY A 10 -2.69 -10.14 9.47
CA GLY A 10 -1.60 -9.15 9.38
C GLY A 10 -2.08 -7.73 9.03
N VAL A 11 -3.40 -7.56 8.87
CA VAL A 11 -4.08 -6.27 8.74
C VAL A 11 -4.78 -5.94 10.05
N LEU A 12 -4.43 -4.80 10.64
CA LEU A 12 -5.05 -4.32 11.87
C LEU A 12 -6.11 -3.29 11.55
N ARG A 13 -7.39 -3.59 11.83
CA ARG A 13 -8.52 -2.69 11.58
C ARG A 13 -8.88 -1.91 12.83
N PHE A 14 -9.24 -0.64 12.64
CA PHE A 14 -9.58 0.24 13.75
C PHE A 14 -10.67 1.26 13.38
N THR A 15 -11.27 1.83 14.41
CA THR A 15 -12.10 3.04 14.32
C THR A 15 -11.40 4.23 14.97
N TRP A 16 -11.75 5.44 14.55
CA TRP A 16 -11.27 6.69 15.13
C TRP A 16 -12.41 7.70 15.23
N ARG A 17 -12.16 8.91 15.74
CA ARG A 17 -13.20 9.97 15.86
C ARG A 17 -12.69 11.34 15.45
N HIS A 18 -11.49 11.68 15.88
CA HIS A 18 -10.85 12.95 15.57
C HIS A 18 -9.43 12.72 15.07
N ALA A 19 -9.01 13.50 14.07
CA ALA A 19 -7.69 13.34 13.45
C ALA A 19 -6.56 13.53 14.47
N ALA A 20 -6.72 14.50 15.39
CA ALA A 20 -5.76 14.73 16.48
C ALA A 20 -5.56 13.48 17.35
N GLU A 21 -6.65 12.80 17.75
CA GLU A 21 -6.54 11.58 18.57
C GLU A 21 -5.91 10.41 17.80
N LEU A 22 -6.14 10.32 16.49
CA LEU A 22 -5.48 9.32 15.64
C LEU A 22 -3.98 9.59 15.60
N LEU A 23 -3.57 10.85 15.41
CA LEU A 23 -2.16 11.23 15.39
C LEU A 23 -1.48 11.03 16.73
N ASP A 24 -2.12 11.41 17.84
CA ASP A 24 -1.58 11.19 19.18
C ASP A 24 -1.36 9.70 19.45
N ALA A 25 -2.32 8.85 19.09
CA ALA A 25 -2.21 7.40 19.25
C ALA A 25 -1.08 6.82 18.40
N VAL A 26 -0.97 7.23 17.14
CA VAL A 26 0.05 6.76 16.21
C VAL A 26 1.44 7.22 16.64
N CYS A 27 1.60 8.50 16.98
CA CYS A 27 2.85 9.08 17.46
C CYS A 27 3.29 8.46 18.79
N GLY A 28 2.38 8.00 19.65
CA GLY A 28 2.73 7.31 20.88
C GLY A 28 3.47 5.98 20.67
N ILE A 29 3.33 5.35 19.50
CA ILE A 29 3.85 4.01 19.19
C ILE A 29 4.93 4.05 18.11
N PHE A 30 4.72 4.87 17.08
CA PHE A 30 5.55 4.93 15.88
C PHE A 30 6.25 6.28 15.74
N LYS A 31 7.21 6.33 14.81
CA LYS A 31 7.72 7.56 14.24
C LYS A 31 7.06 7.77 12.88
N ILE A 32 6.53 8.97 12.63
CA ILE A 32 5.99 9.32 11.31
C ILE A 32 7.15 9.53 10.32
N VAL A 33 7.02 8.94 9.14
CA VAL A 33 7.95 9.09 8.01
C VAL A 33 7.39 10.16 7.07
N GLU A 34 8.21 11.14 6.74
CA GLU A 34 7.83 12.21 5.82
C GLU A 34 7.53 11.68 4.41
N HIS A 35 6.54 12.27 3.76
CA HIS A 35 6.19 11.99 2.38
C HIS A 35 6.00 13.31 1.62
N PRO A 36 6.41 13.44 0.35
CA PRO A 36 6.27 14.69 -0.42
C PRO A 36 4.84 15.25 -0.48
N ASP A 37 3.84 14.38 -0.55
CA ASP A 37 2.42 14.74 -0.52
C ASP A 37 1.84 14.97 0.90
N ALA A 38 2.63 14.82 1.96
CA ALA A 38 2.15 15.00 3.33
C ALA A 38 2.20 16.48 3.78
N ASP A 39 1.32 16.81 4.74
CA ASP A 39 1.36 18.09 5.43
C ASP A 39 2.50 18.16 6.48
N GLY A 40 2.57 19.28 7.21
CA GLY A 40 3.59 19.47 8.26
C GLY A 40 3.47 18.52 9.46
N ALA A 41 2.39 17.74 9.56
CA ALA A 41 2.22 16.67 10.55
C ALA A 41 2.56 15.28 9.97
N GLY A 42 3.00 15.21 8.71
CA GLY A 42 3.31 13.96 8.02
C GLY A 42 2.07 13.19 7.57
N VAL A 43 0.90 13.84 7.47
CA VAL A 43 -0.35 13.24 6.99
C VAL A 43 -0.57 13.61 5.53
N THR A 44 -0.68 12.62 4.65
CA THR A 44 -1.19 12.85 3.30
C THR A 44 -2.72 12.77 3.33
N ARG A 45 -3.39 13.91 3.15
CA ARG A 45 -4.85 13.94 2.96
C ARG A 45 -5.20 13.71 1.49
N ILE A 46 -5.70 12.52 1.20
CA ILE A 46 -6.07 12.07 -0.15
C ILE A 46 -7.51 12.51 -0.43
N VAL A 47 -7.63 13.54 -1.26
CA VAL A 47 -8.88 14.04 -1.81
C VAL A 47 -8.91 13.77 -3.32
N PRO A 48 -10.02 13.29 -3.88
CA PRO A 48 -10.10 13.05 -5.32
C PRO A 48 -10.05 14.40 -6.04
N ASP A 49 -9.05 14.60 -6.88
CA ASP A 49 -8.96 15.77 -7.74
C ASP A 49 -9.74 15.50 -9.02
N HIS A 50 -10.94 16.07 -9.12
CA HIS A 50 -11.81 15.91 -10.30
C HIS A 50 -11.20 16.44 -11.61
N ARG A 51 -10.10 17.21 -11.54
CA ARG A 51 -9.37 17.70 -12.72
C ARG A 51 -8.29 16.73 -13.18
N ARG A 52 -7.93 15.74 -12.36
CA ARG A 52 -6.94 14.69 -12.67
C ARG A 52 -7.66 13.44 -13.18
N THR A 53 -8.06 13.47 -14.45
CA THR A 53 -8.75 12.36 -15.12
C THR A 53 -7.81 11.44 -15.91
N ASN A 54 -6.52 11.79 -16.01
CA ASN A 54 -5.57 11.09 -16.88
C ASN A 54 -4.62 10.19 -16.09
N HIS A 55 -4.22 9.07 -16.72
CA HIS A 55 -3.23 8.08 -16.25
C HIS A 55 -1.83 8.65 -15.91
N SER A 56 -1.59 9.95 -16.12
CA SER A 56 -0.34 10.64 -15.80
C SER A 56 -0.31 11.28 -14.41
N SER A 57 -1.44 11.33 -13.70
CA SER A 57 -1.50 11.81 -12.31
C SER A 57 -1.35 10.67 -11.31
N PRO A 58 -0.87 10.92 -10.07
CA PRO A 58 -0.80 9.86 -9.07
C PRO A 58 -2.22 9.33 -8.81
N LEU A 59 -2.50 8.10 -9.24
CA LEU A 59 -3.84 7.50 -9.27
C LEU A 59 -4.53 7.50 -7.89
N GLY A 60 -3.74 7.60 -6.81
CA GLY A 60 -4.23 7.74 -5.44
C GLY A 60 -5.22 8.90 -5.26
N PHE A 61 -5.07 10.00 -6.03
CA PHE A 61 -5.94 11.18 -5.99
C PHE A 61 -7.07 11.16 -7.04
N THR A 62 -7.38 10.01 -7.62
CA THR A 62 -8.46 9.86 -8.62
C THR A 62 -9.56 8.94 -8.10
N HIS A 63 -10.70 8.89 -8.82
CA HIS A 63 -11.82 7.97 -8.55
C HIS A 63 -11.60 6.55 -9.08
N HIS A 64 -10.58 6.36 -9.91
CA HIS A 64 -10.29 5.06 -10.53
C HIS A 64 -9.76 4.05 -9.52
N GLU A 65 -9.80 2.79 -9.92
CA GLU A 65 -9.09 1.73 -9.22
C GLU A 65 -7.62 2.12 -8.99
N LEU A 66 -7.17 1.87 -7.76
CA LEU A 66 -5.77 1.96 -7.40
C LEU A 66 -5.24 0.53 -7.29
N ASN A 67 -4.44 0.16 -8.27
CA ASN A 67 -3.81 -1.14 -8.37
C ASN A 67 -2.95 -1.46 -7.13
N LEU A 68 -2.84 -2.76 -6.81
CA LEU A 68 -2.02 -3.23 -5.69
C LEU A 68 -0.58 -2.74 -5.82
N HIS A 69 -0.07 -2.14 -4.74
CA HIS A 69 1.30 -1.68 -4.63
C HIS A 69 1.77 -1.65 -3.18
N THR A 70 3.08 -1.54 -2.96
CA THR A 70 3.66 -1.14 -1.68
C THR A 70 3.98 0.37 -1.73
N ASP A 71 3.72 1.10 -0.66
CA ASP A 71 4.02 2.53 -0.61
C ASP A 71 5.54 2.75 -0.57
N GLY A 72 6.02 3.79 -1.26
CA GLY A 72 7.47 4.03 -1.41
C GLY A 72 8.23 2.95 -2.19
N SER A 73 7.59 2.16 -3.06
CA SER A 73 8.26 1.05 -3.78
C SER A 73 9.55 1.43 -4.51
N ALA A 74 9.67 2.68 -4.97
CA ALA A 74 10.86 3.21 -5.66
C ALA A 74 11.90 3.86 -4.73
N THR A 75 11.63 4.04 -3.44
CA THR A 75 12.54 4.68 -2.49
C THR A 75 13.56 3.69 -1.93
N SER A 76 14.77 4.13 -1.61
CA SER A 76 15.79 3.23 -1.04
C SER A 76 15.39 2.62 0.30
N ASN A 77 14.69 3.39 1.14
CA ASN A 77 14.18 2.95 2.44
C ASN A 77 12.67 3.28 2.54
N PRO A 78 11.77 2.38 2.09
CA PRO A 78 10.34 2.56 2.28
C PRO A 78 10.00 2.50 3.78
N ALA A 79 8.90 3.14 4.16
CA ALA A 79 8.42 3.06 5.54
C ALA A 79 7.98 1.63 5.89
N GLU A 80 8.18 1.23 7.15
CA GLU A 80 7.88 -0.13 7.61
C GLU A 80 6.38 -0.43 7.65
N TYR A 81 5.57 0.55 8.05
CA TYR A 81 4.12 0.46 8.13
C TYR A 81 3.43 1.56 7.36
N LEU A 82 2.21 1.23 6.96
CA LEU A 82 1.27 2.11 6.29
C LEU A 82 -0.04 2.09 7.07
N LEU A 83 -0.51 3.28 7.43
CA LEU A 83 -1.84 3.49 7.98
C LEU A 83 -2.70 4.24 6.97
N VAL A 84 -3.90 3.73 6.71
CA VAL A 84 -4.93 4.41 5.92
C VAL A 84 -6.20 4.54 6.76
N ALA A 85 -6.71 5.76 6.90
CA ALA A 85 -7.93 6.04 7.64
C ALA A 85 -8.92 6.80 6.74
N VAL A 86 -10.16 6.34 6.65
CA VAL A 86 -11.22 7.00 5.86
C VAL A 86 -11.89 8.04 6.75
N GLU A 87 -11.74 9.32 6.40
CA GLU A 87 -12.44 10.43 7.04
C GLU A 87 -13.88 10.52 6.52
N GLN A 88 -14.02 10.42 5.19
CA GLN A 88 -15.30 10.43 4.50
C GLN A 88 -15.35 9.27 3.51
N ALA A 89 -16.30 8.35 3.68
CA ALA A 89 -16.51 7.26 2.72
C ALA A 89 -17.06 7.79 1.38
N ALA A 90 -16.77 7.04 0.32
CA ALA A 90 -17.43 7.20 -0.97
C ALA A 90 -18.94 6.91 -0.83
N SER A 91 -19.76 7.40 -1.77
CA SER A 91 -21.17 6.98 -1.85
C SER A 91 -21.31 5.55 -2.38
N TYR A 92 -20.34 5.08 -3.16
CA TYR A 92 -20.24 3.71 -3.67
C TYR A 92 -18.78 3.31 -3.89
N GLY A 93 -18.44 2.06 -3.58
CA GLY A 93 -17.10 1.50 -3.74
C GLY A 93 -16.06 2.15 -2.82
N GLY A 94 -14.80 2.14 -3.24
CA GLY A 94 -13.70 2.76 -2.49
C GLY A 94 -13.17 1.88 -1.36
N ASP A 95 -13.54 0.61 -1.40
CA ASP A 95 -13.05 -0.42 -0.50
C ASP A 95 -11.55 -0.61 -0.72
N ALA A 96 -10.83 -0.86 0.37
CA ALA A 96 -9.42 -1.20 0.27
C ALA A 96 -9.26 -2.62 -0.25
N ILE A 97 -8.23 -2.83 -1.05
CA ILE A 97 -7.78 -4.16 -1.45
C ILE A 97 -6.39 -4.33 -0.82
N VAL A 98 -6.16 -5.40 -0.09
CA VAL A 98 -4.85 -5.69 0.50
C VAL A 98 -4.45 -7.13 0.22
N ALA A 99 -3.15 -7.39 0.08
CA ALA A 99 -2.65 -8.73 -0.16
C ALA A 99 -1.26 -8.94 0.46
N ASP A 100 -1.07 -10.11 1.05
CA ASP A 100 0.16 -10.53 1.69
C ASP A 100 1.17 -11.05 0.65
N CYS A 101 2.24 -10.30 0.45
CA CYS A 101 3.32 -10.65 -0.46
C CYS A 101 4.08 -11.90 0.01
N THR A 102 4.20 -12.15 1.31
CA THR A 102 4.90 -13.33 1.83
C THR A 102 4.14 -14.61 1.51
N LYS A 103 2.81 -14.60 1.67
CA LYS A 103 1.95 -15.73 1.28
C LYS A 103 2.00 -15.97 -0.23
N ALA A 104 2.03 -14.91 -1.04
CA ALA A 104 2.16 -15.05 -2.49
C ALA A 104 3.55 -15.59 -2.89
N TYR A 105 4.62 -15.03 -2.32
CA TYR A 105 5.99 -15.44 -2.60
C TYR A 105 6.25 -16.89 -2.16
N ALA A 106 5.72 -17.33 -1.01
CA ALA A 106 5.88 -18.69 -0.54
C ALA A 106 5.42 -19.75 -1.56
N LYS A 107 4.37 -19.44 -2.34
CA LYS A 107 3.76 -20.31 -3.36
C LYS A 107 4.51 -20.31 -4.70
N LEU A 108 5.47 -19.41 -4.91
CA LEU A 108 6.24 -19.34 -6.15
C LEU A 108 7.20 -20.52 -6.31
N SER A 109 7.44 -20.89 -7.58
CA SER A 109 8.56 -21.77 -7.92
C SER A 109 9.91 -21.18 -7.51
N ALA A 110 10.90 -22.02 -7.20
CA ALA A 110 12.26 -21.55 -6.86
C ALA A 110 12.86 -20.69 -7.98
N ARG A 111 12.58 -21.02 -9.23
CA ARG A 111 13.00 -20.22 -10.38
C ARG A 111 12.37 -18.82 -10.36
N ALA A 112 11.07 -18.71 -10.12
CA ALA A 112 10.40 -17.41 -10.05
C ALA A 112 10.91 -16.58 -8.87
N LYS A 113 11.14 -17.20 -7.71
CA LYS A 113 11.75 -16.55 -6.53
C LYS A 113 13.09 -15.90 -6.86
N ASN A 114 14.00 -16.66 -7.47
CA ASN A 114 15.30 -16.13 -7.89
C ASN A 114 15.15 -14.94 -8.85
N GLN A 115 14.17 -14.98 -9.76
CA GLN A 115 13.94 -13.87 -10.69
C GLN A 115 13.38 -12.60 -10.01
N LEU A 116 12.67 -12.71 -8.88
CA LEU A 116 12.19 -11.55 -8.12
C LEU A 116 13.29 -10.89 -7.27
N GLU A 117 14.38 -11.61 -7.01
CA GLU A 117 15.59 -11.12 -6.31
C GLU A 117 16.53 -10.35 -7.24
N GLU A 118 16.33 -10.47 -8.56
CA GLU A 118 17.03 -9.68 -9.57
C GLU A 118 16.48 -8.25 -9.65
N SER A 119 17.22 -7.34 -10.29
CA SER A 119 16.80 -5.94 -10.41
C SER A 119 15.66 -5.72 -11.42
N PHE A 120 14.68 -4.90 -11.02
CA PHE A 120 13.58 -4.36 -11.83
C PHE A 120 13.64 -2.83 -11.82
N SER A 121 13.09 -2.20 -12.86
CA SER A 121 12.96 -0.74 -12.88
C SER A 121 11.63 -0.30 -12.26
N PHE A 122 11.72 0.60 -11.28
CA PHE A 122 10.60 1.28 -10.62
C PHE A 122 10.71 2.77 -10.92
N ALA A 123 9.96 3.25 -11.91
CA ALA A 123 10.00 4.66 -12.33
C ALA A 123 11.43 5.20 -12.58
N GLY A 124 12.30 4.37 -13.16
CA GLY A 124 13.69 4.72 -13.48
C GLY A 124 14.73 4.36 -12.41
N THR A 125 14.32 3.90 -11.23
CA THR A 125 15.24 3.40 -10.19
C THR A 125 15.28 1.88 -10.19
N MET A 126 16.45 1.28 -10.01
CA MET A 126 16.64 -0.17 -10.04
C MET A 126 16.61 -0.78 -8.64
N TRP A 127 15.67 -1.69 -8.40
CA TRP A 127 15.55 -2.45 -7.15
C TRP A 127 15.03 -3.85 -7.43
N PRO A 128 15.32 -4.84 -6.58
CA PRO A 128 14.62 -6.12 -6.67
C PRO A 128 13.17 -6.00 -6.19
N VAL A 129 12.29 -6.87 -6.71
CA VAL A 129 10.90 -6.97 -6.22
C VAL A 129 10.87 -7.59 -4.84
N TYR A 130 11.77 -8.53 -4.55
CA TYR A 130 11.94 -9.15 -3.25
C TYR A 130 13.38 -8.99 -2.77
N MET A 131 13.53 -8.48 -1.55
CA MET A 131 14.81 -8.40 -0.88
C MET A 131 14.70 -9.08 0.47
N ASN A 132 15.52 -10.11 0.69
CA ASN A 132 15.66 -10.70 2.01
C ASN A 132 16.61 -9.84 2.85
N ASN A 133 16.06 -8.94 3.67
CA ASN A 133 16.85 -8.14 4.61
C ASN A 133 17.00 -8.89 5.94
N ALA A 134 18.07 -8.63 6.69
CA ALA A 134 18.43 -9.36 7.91
C ALA A 134 17.32 -9.37 8.97
N ASP A 135 16.54 -8.28 9.06
CA ASP A 135 15.46 -8.14 10.04
C ASP A 135 14.11 -8.63 9.51
N GLN A 136 13.83 -8.46 8.21
CA GLN A 136 12.55 -8.81 7.58
C GLN A 136 12.59 -8.73 6.05
N PRO A 137 11.78 -9.52 5.35
CA PRO A 137 11.65 -9.38 3.90
C PRO A 137 11.03 -8.03 3.53
N ILE A 138 11.52 -7.43 2.44
CA ILE A 138 10.98 -6.22 1.82
C ILE A 138 10.52 -6.57 0.41
N PHE A 139 9.25 -6.28 0.14
CA PHE A 139 8.67 -6.36 -1.19
C PHE A 139 8.50 -4.96 -1.78
N ARG A 140 8.91 -4.80 -3.03
CA ARG A 140 8.68 -3.60 -3.82
C ARG A 140 7.79 -4.00 -4.97
N TYR A 141 6.53 -3.60 -4.92
CA TYR A 141 5.56 -4.03 -5.91
C TYR A 141 4.66 -2.89 -6.34
N ARG A 142 4.33 -2.86 -7.63
CA ARG A 142 3.26 -2.05 -8.21
C ARG A 142 2.72 -2.78 -9.43
N SER A 143 1.40 -2.81 -9.60
CA SER A 143 0.77 -3.36 -10.82
C SER A 143 0.19 -2.28 -11.75
N ASP A 144 0.65 -1.04 -11.64
CA ASP A 144 0.25 0.11 -12.47
C ASP A 144 1.10 0.29 -13.74
N GLY A 145 1.91 -0.70 -14.08
CA GLY A 145 2.79 -0.68 -15.26
C GLY A 145 4.11 0.07 -15.07
N GLN A 146 4.38 0.65 -13.89
CA GLN A 146 5.66 1.31 -13.60
C GLN A 146 6.75 0.35 -13.09
N LEU A 147 6.38 -0.89 -12.78
CA LEU A 147 7.30 -1.98 -12.45
C LEU A 147 7.67 -2.74 -13.74
N LEU A 148 8.88 -2.51 -14.23
CA LEU A 148 9.34 -3.03 -15.52
C LEU A 148 10.36 -4.18 -15.34
N PRO A 149 10.04 -5.40 -15.78
CA PRO A 149 10.97 -6.51 -15.83
C PRO A 149 12.10 -6.25 -16.84
N GLN A 150 13.31 -6.73 -16.54
CA GLN A 150 14.48 -6.53 -17.41
C GLN A 150 14.68 -7.67 -18.41
N THR A 151 14.06 -8.83 -18.15
CA THR A 151 14.14 -10.03 -18.99
C THR A 151 12.80 -10.72 -19.12
N ASN A 152 12.64 -11.55 -20.15
CA ASN A 152 11.44 -12.41 -20.29
C ASN A 152 11.24 -13.36 -19.11
N ALA A 153 12.31 -13.78 -18.44
CA ALA A 153 12.22 -14.64 -17.26
C ALA A 153 11.67 -13.86 -16.05
N SER A 154 12.17 -12.64 -15.82
CA SER A 154 11.65 -11.74 -14.78
C SER A 154 10.19 -11.31 -15.03
N ALA A 155 9.80 -11.12 -16.30
CA ALA A 155 8.41 -10.83 -16.67
C ALA A 155 7.47 -11.98 -16.29
N LYS A 156 7.84 -13.22 -16.64
CA LYS A 156 7.06 -14.42 -16.29
C LYS A 156 6.96 -14.63 -14.78
N ALA A 157 8.05 -14.40 -14.04
CA ALA A 157 8.05 -14.49 -12.59
C ALA A 157 7.14 -13.43 -11.95
N LEU A 158 7.16 -12.20 -12.47
CA LEU A 158 6.27 -11.13 -12.03
C LEU A 158 4.80 -11.43 -12.32
N ASP A 159 4.50 -12.03 -13.48
CA ASP A 159 3.14 -12.46 -13.83
C ASP A 159 2.63 -13.59 -12.93
N GLU A 160 3.47 -14.58 -12.63
CA GLU A 160 3.17 -15.65 -11.68
C GLU A 160 2.87 -15.06 -10.29
N PHE A 161 3.75 -14.18 -9.79
CA PHE A 161 3.58 -13.51 -8.51
C PHE A 161 2.30 -12.69 -8.45
N ARG A 162 2.03 -11.86 -9.47
CA ARG A 162 0.81 -11.07 -9.60
C ARG A 162 -0.43 -11.95 -9.56
N THR A 163 -0.45 -13.06 -10.28
CA THR A 163 -1.59 -13.98 -10.34
C THR A 163 -1.91 -14.55 -8.96
N ILE A 164 -0.87 -15.01 -8.25
CA ILE A 164 -1.02 -15.54 -6.89
C ILE A 164 -1.39 -14.44 -5.89
N LEU A 165 -0.83 -13.25 -6.03
CA LEU A 165 -1.11 -12.11 -5.15
C LEU A 165 -2.58 -11.70 -5.25
N LEU A 166 -3.10 -11.54 -6.47
CA LEU A 166 -4.50 -11.21 -6.72
C LEU A 166 -5.44 -12.30 -6.19
N SER A 167 -5.09 -13.59 -6.36
CA SER A 167 -5.91 -14.70 -5.86
C SER A 167 -5.98 -14.78 -4.33
N ASN A 168 -5.04 -14.15 -3.63
CA ASN A 168 -5.01 -14.09 -2.16
C ASN A 168 -5.34 -12.69 -1.62
N SER A 169 -5.80 -11.77 -2.47
CA SER A 169 -6.19 -10.43 -2.03
C SER A 169 -7.51 -10.49 -1.26
N CYS A 170 -7.65 -9.62 -0.26
CA CYS A 170 -8.90 -9.42 0.45
C CYS A 170 -9.38 -7.99 0.28
N GLN A 171 -10.70 -7.84 0.18
CA GLN A 171 -11.36 -6.55 0.11
C GLN A 171 -11.86 -6.18 1.51
N ILE A 172 -11.54 -4.97 1.95
CA ILE A 172 -11.91 -4.43 3.25
C ILE A 172 -12.79 -3.22 3.02
N SER A 173 -14.05 -3.31 3.47
CA SER A 173 -14.93 -2.15 3.48
C SER A 173 -14.55 -1.21 4.61
N LEU A 174 -14.41 0.08 4.27
CA LEU A 174 -13.96 1.12 5.18
C LEU A 174 -14.98 2.27 5.21
N PRO A 175 -15.99 2.19 6.10
CA PRO A 175 -16.88 3.32 6.35
C PRO A 175 -16.10 4.53 6.86
N SER A 176 -16.77 5.69 6.90
CA SER A 176 -16.22 6.87 7.56
C SER A 176 -15.77 6.52 8.99
N ASN A 177 -14.64 7.10 9.39
CA ASN A 177 -13.98 6.89 10.68
C ASN A 177 -13.44 5.46 10.91
N HIS A 178 -13.26 4.67 9.85
CA HIS A 178 -12.55 3.39 9.91
C HIS A 178 -11.20 3.50 9.25
N GLY A 179 -10.28 2.61 9.61
CA GLY A 179 -8.97 2.54 8.99
C GLY A 179 -8.33 1.18 9.17
N TYR A 180 -7.19 1.00 8.50
CA TYR A 180 -6.34 -0.15 8.66
C TYR A 180 -4.87 0.25 8.76
N LEU A 181 -4.10 -0.60 9.43
CA LEU A 181 -2.64 -0.54 9.52
C LEU A 181 -2.09 -1.87 8.99
N VAL A 182 -1.12 -1.79 8.08
CA VAL A 182 -0.41 -2.94 7.53
C VAL A 182 1.10 -2.73 7.59
N LYS A 183 1.84 -3.82 7.59
CA LYS A 183 3.28 -3.81 7.40
C LYS A 183 3.60 -3.62 5.92
N ASN A 184 3.92 -2.39 5.54
CA ASN A 184 4.14 -1.96 4.16
C ASN A 184 5.25 -2.75 3.45
N HIS A 185 6.24 -3.25 4.19
CA HIS A 185 7.28 -4.12 3.63
C HIS A 185 6.77 -5.46 3.09
N THR A 186 5.64 -5.95 3.57
CA THR A 186 5.15 -7.30 3.23
C THR A 186 3.70 -7.33 2.74
N TRP A 187 3.01 -6.20 2.78
CA TRP A 187 1.63 -6.06 2.35
C TRP A 187 1.53 -5.06 1.23
N THR A 188 0.84 -5.46 0.17
CA THR A 188 0.36 -4.51 -0.84
C THR A 188 -1.00 -3.97 -0.43
N HIS A 189 -1.28 -2.75 -0.85
CA HIS A 189 -2.58 -2.13 -0.76
C HIS A 189 -3.02 -1.54 -2.09
N GLY A 190 -4.31 -1.34 -2.22
CA GLY A 190 -4.99 -0.79 -3.38
C GLY A 190 -6.40 -0.38 -2.98
N ARG A 191 -7.21 -0.02 -3.96
CA ARG A 191 -8.56 0.44 -3.73
C ARG A 191 -9.42 0.19 -4.97
N THR A 192 -10.65 -0.26 -4.77
CA THR A 192 -11.60 -0.35 -5.89
C THR A 192 -11.91 1.05 -6.46
N THR A 193 -12.43 1.09 -7.68
CA THR A 193 -13.11 2.29 -8.21
C THR A 193 -14.20 2.76 -7.24
N PHE A 194 -14.47 4.06 -7.19
CA PHE A 194 -15.51 4.62 -6.32
C PHE A 194 -16.21 5.82 -6.95
N GLN A 195 -17.31 6.25 -6.32
CA GLN A 195 -18.08 7.45 -6.68
C GLN A 195 -18.30 8.34 -5.45
N GLY A 196 -18.43 9.65 -5.68
CA GLY A 196 -18.63 10.65 -4.62
C GLY A 196 -17.33 11.12 -3.96
N ASP A 197 -17.45 11.86 -2.86
CA ASP A 197 -16.34 12.64 -2.29
C ASP A 197 -15.60 11.89 -1.17
N ARG A 198 -14.93 10.79 -1.52
CA ARG A 198 -14.16 9.99 -0.55
C ARG A 198 -12.93 10.74 -0.07
N ILE A 199 -12.75 10.88 1.24
CA ILE A 199 -11.52 11.45 1.83
C ILE A 199 -10.83 10.39 2.68
N ALA A 200 -9.54 10.17 2.43
CA ALA A 200 -8.71 9.33 3.27
C ALA A 200 -7.45 10.04 3.73
N LEU A 201 -6.96 9.63 4.90
CA LEU A 201 -5.69 10.00 5.48
C LEU A 201 -4.73 8.84 5.26
N ARG A 202 -3.53 9.14 4.78
CA ARG A 202 -2.42 8.19 4.68
C ARG A 202 -1.28 8.67 5.56
N ILE A 203 -0.74 7.76 6.36
CA ILE A 203 0.40 8.03 7.25
C ILE A 203 1.41 6.89 7.07
N LEU A 204 2.67 7.27 6.83
CA LEU A 204 3.80 6.34 6.73
C LEU A 204 4.53 6.31 8.07
N LEU A 205 4.92 5.12 8.52
CA LEU A 205 5.32 4.89 9.89
C LEU A 205 6.51 3.94 9.97
N ASP A 206 7.45 4.23 10.87
CA ASP A 206 8.52 3.34 11.30
C ASP A 206 8.40 3.04 12.80
N ARG A 207 8.98 1.92 13.23
CA ARG A 207 9.19 1.66 14.66
C ARG A 207 10.09 2.75 15.25
N ARG A 208 9.82 3.08 16.51
CA ARG A 208 10.70 3.92 17.33
C ARG A 208 11.92 3.15 17.81
#